data_AF-A0A7I9WDZ6-F1
#
_entry.id   AF-A0A7I9WDZ6-F1
#
_cell.length_a   1.000
_cell.length_b   1.000
_cell.length_c   1.000
_cell.angle_alpha   90.00
_cell.angle_beta   90.00
_cell.angle_gamma   90.00
#
_symmetry.space_group_name_H-M   'P 1'
#
loop_
_entity.id
_entity.type
_entity.pdbx_description
1 polymer ?
#
loop_
_entity_poly.entity_id
_entity_poly.type
_entity_poly.pdbx_seq_one_letter_code
_entity_poly.pdbx_strand_id
1 'polypeptide(L)' 'MRQGNSGGPLIDGQGRVLGVVFGAAVDDTDTGFVLTAKEVERQMLKVNATERTATGSCVS' A
#
# COMPACT_ATOMS: atom_id res chain seq x y z
N MET A 1 -3.66 6.11 -15.51
CA MET A 1 -4.19 5.56 -14.24
C MET A 1 -4.62 4.11 -14.43
N ARG A 2 -3.87 3.13 -13.91
CA ARG A 2 -4.40 1.76 -13.74
C ARG A 2 -5.07 1.71 -12.37
N GLN A 3 -6.39 1.87 -12.32
CA GLN A 3 -7.16 1.57 -11.12
C GLN A 3 -6.98 0.09 -10.79
N GLY A 4 -6.66 -0.22 -9.52
CA GLY A 4 -6.62 -1.60 -9.03
C GLY A 4 -5.26 -2.10 -8.53
N ASN A 5 -4.17 -1.35 -8.71
CA ASN A 5 -2.86 -1.73 -8.15
C ASN A 5 -2.65 -1.28 -6.68
N SER A 6 -3.47 -0.34 -6.18
CA SER A 6 -3.38 0.12 -4.79
C SER A 6 -3.57 -1.05 -3.82
N GLY A 7 -2.67 -1.19 -2.85
CA GLY A 7 -2.59 -2.32 -1.93
C GLY A 7 -1.70 -3.47 -2.39
N GLY A 8 -1.25 -3.48 -3.65
CA GLY A 8 -0.31 -4.48 -4.16
C GLY A 8 1.13 -4.25 -3.67
N PRO A 9 1.96 -5.31 -3.57
CA PRO A 9 3.35 -5.19 -3.17
C PRO A 9 4.23 -4.66 -4.31
N LEU A 10 5.19 -3.80 -3.97
CA LEU A 10 6.38 -3.59 -4.80
C LEU A 10 7.40 -4.66 -4.42
N ILE A 11 7.86 -5.45 -5.40
CA ILE A 11 8.85 -6.51 -5.20
C ILE A 11 10.15 -6.19 -5.94
N ASP A 12 11.28 -6.64 -5.38
CA ASP A 12 12.56 -6.61 -6.08
C ASP A 12 12.77 -7.84 -6.98
N GLY A 13 13.87 -7.86 -7.73
CA GLY A 13 14.22 -8.98 -8.63
C GLY A 13 14.48 -10.32 -7.92
N GLN A 14 14.49 -10.34 -6.59
CA GLN A 14 14.64 -11.53 -5.75
C GLN A 14 13.30 -11.95 -5.10
N GLY A 15 12.21 -11.23 -5.38
CA GLY A 15 10.89 -11.49 -4.82
C GLY A 15 10.68 -10.94 -3.41
N ARG A 16 11.56 -10.07 -2.89
CA ARG A 16 11.38 -9.44 -1.58
C ARG A 16 10.46 -8.23 -1.70
N VAL A 17 9.56 -8.07 -0.73
CA VAL A 17 8.65 -6.92 -0.67
C VAL A 17 9.41 -5.68 -0.19
N LEU A 18 9.45 -4.66 -1.04
CA LEU A 18 10.03 -3.35 -0.74
C LEU A 18 9.00 -2.38 -0.16
N GLY A 19 7.72 -2.58 -0.44
CA GLY A 19 6.64 -1.71 0.04
C GLY A 19 5.27 -2.03 -0.55
N VAL A 20 4.32 -1.14 -0.30
CA VAL A 20 2.92 -1.25 -0.77
C VAL A 20 2.55 -0.03 -1.61
N VAL A 21 2.00 -0.28 -2.79
CA VAL A 21 1.56 0.77 -3.72
C VAL A 21 0.33 1.49 -3.15
N PHE A 22 0.33 2.83 -3.15
CA PHE A 22 -0.83 3.60 -2.70
C PHE A 22 -1.35 4.63 -3.71
N GLY A 23 -0.52 5.05 -4.67
CA GLY A 23 -0.93 6.05 -5.65
C GLY A 23 -0.05 6.11 -6.89
N ALA A 24 -0.45 6.97 -7.80
CA ALA A 24 0.32 7.36 -8.98
C ALA A 24 0.21 8.87 -9.15
N ALA A 25 1.19 9.49 -9.80
CA ALA A 25 1.13 10.91 -10.12
C ALA A 25 -0.02 11.19 -11.12
N VAL A 26 -0.60 12.40 -11.03
CA VAL A 26 -1.72 12.81 -11.89
C VAL A 26 -1.23 13.34 -13.23
N ASP A 27 -0.07 13.98 -13.19
CA ASP A 27 0.61 14.69 -14.27
C ASP A 27 1.73 13.87 -14.93
N ASP A 28 2.15 12.77 -14.31
CA ASP A 28 3.17 11.86 -14.82
C ASP A 28 2.67 10.41 -14.78
N THR A 29 2.52 9.81 -15.97
CA THR A 29 2.03 8.43 -16.09
C THR A 29 3.04 7.37 -15.67
N ASP A 30 4.31 7.73 -15.56
CA ASP A 30 5.41 6.82 -15.26
C ASP A 30 5.84 6.87 -13.78
N THR A 31 5.26 7.80 -13.00
CA THR A 31 5.56 7.94 -11.57
C THR A 31 4.49 7.26 -10.70
N GLY A 32 4.93 6.30 -9.90
CA GLY A 32 4.15 5.60 -8.87
C GLY A 32 4.63 5.92 -7.46
N PHE A 33 3.73 5.83 -6.47
CA PHE A 33 4.05 6.05 -5.07
C PHE A 33 3.86 4.80 -4.22
N VAL A 34 4.85 4.53 -3.37
CA VAL A 34 4.95 3.31 -2.56
C VAL A 34 5.28 3.67 -1.12
N LEU A 35 4.52 3.13 -0.17
CA LEU A 35 4.88 3.13 1.24
C LEU A 35 5.95 2.08 1.46
N THR A 36 7.10 2.46 2.02
CA THR A 36 8.20 1.52 2.28
C THR A 36 7.77 0.42 3.26
N ALA A 37 8.39 -0.76 3.16
CA ALA A 37 8.17 -1.85 4.11
C ALA A 37 8.35 -1.40 5.58
N LYS A 38 9.33 -0.52 5.83
CA LYS A 38 9.59 0.07 7.16
C LYS A 38 8.44 0.98 7.62
N GLU A 39 7.85 1.76 6.72
CA GLU A 39 6.73 2.65 7.08
C GLU A 39 5.49 1.84 7.53
N VAL A 40 5.23 0.72 6.87
CA VAL A 40 4.07 -0.13 7.18
C VAL A 40 4.32 -1.15 8.31
N GLU A 41 5.56 -1.32 8.76
CA GLU A 41 5.97 -2.33 9.76
C GLU A 41 5.17 -2.22 11.06
N ARG A 42 4.85 -1.00 11.52
CA ARG A 42 4.05 -0.80 12.74
C ARG A 42 2.65 -1.42 12.65
N GLN A 43 2.11 -1.60 11.45
CA GLN A 43 0.79 -2.25 11.28
C GLN A 43 0.85 -3.74 11.61
N MET A 44 2.03 -4.37 11.55
CA MET A 44 2.21 -5.79 11.89
C MET A 44 1.90 -6.07 13.36
N LEU A 45 1.98 -5.06 14.24
CA LEU A 45 1.58 -5.17 15.65
C LEU A 45 0.11 -5.57 15.83
N LYS A 46 -0.73 -5.36 14.82
CA LYS A 46 -2.17 -5.66 14.84
C LYS A 46 -2.55 -6.84 13.96
N VAL A 47 -1.60 -7.60 13.41
CA VAL A 47 -1.88 -8.68 12.45
C VAL A 47 -2.77 -9.81 13.02
N ASN A 48 -2.72 -10.02 14.34
CA ASN A 48 -3.50 -11.04 15.04
C ASN A 48 -4.84 -10.50 15.59
N ALA A 49 -5.22 -9.26 15.26
CA ALA A 49 -6.50 -8.71 15.71
C ALA A 49 -7.66 -9.47 15.05
N THR A 50 -8.61 -9.94 15.87
CA THR A 50 -9.78 -10.72 15.41
C THR A 50 -11.09 -9.95 15.51
N GLU A 51 -11.12 -8.86 16.27
CA GLU A 51 -12.31 -8.02 16.38
C GLU A 51 -12.52 -7.15 15.15
N ARG A 52 -13.79 -6.88 14.83
CA ARG A 52 -14.15 -5.98 13.73
C ARG A 52 -13.72 -4.55 14.04
N THR A 53 -13.26 -3.84 13.02
CA THR A 53 -12.89 -2.42 13.11
C THR A 53 -13.74 -1.57 12.17
N ALA A 54 -13.82 -0.27 12.44
CA ALA A 54 -14.44 0.69 11.55
C ALA A 54 -13.53 0.99 10.33
N THR A 55 -14.12 1.18 9.15
CA THR A 55 -13.40 1.56 7.91
C THR A 55 -13.41 3.06 7.63
N GLY A 56 -14.02 3.86 8.51
CA GLY A 56 -14.13 5.31 8.33
C GLY A 56 -15.19 5.71 7.29
N SER A 57 -15.13 6.98 6.86
CA SER A 57 -16.02 7.53 5.83
C SER A 57 -15.49 7.26 4.42
N CYS A 58 -16.36 7.36 3.41
CA CYS A 58 -15.94 7.28 2.01
C CYS A 58 -15.01 8.44 1.63
N VAL A 59 -14.00 8.15 0.80
CA VAL A 59 -13.15 9.17 0.19
C VAL A 59 -13.92 9.91 -0.91
N SER A 60 -13.73 11.23 -1.00
CA SER A 60 -14.40 12.14 -1.96
C SER A 60 -13.64 12.31 -3.26
#